data_AF-A0A024FJJ5-F1
#
_entry.id   AF-A0A024FJJ5-F1
#
_cell.length_a   1.000
_cell.length_b   1.000
_cell.length_c   1.000
_cell.angle_alpha   90.00
_cell.angle_beta   90.00
_cell.angle_gamma   90.00
#
_symmetry.space_group_name_H-M   'P 1'
#
loop_
_entity.id
_entity.type
_entity.pdbx_description
1 polymer ?
#
loop_
_entity_poly.entity_id
_entity_poly.type
_entity_poly.pdbx_seq_one_letter_code
_entity_poly.pdbx_strand_id
1 'polypeptide(L)'
;MLRDYFKEFRYIDSNGNNVLFGSEAIYNPDSIIITSGSNEIIDYDKQEDTGVIVFDLENGGTSYQITLSNVLIDALEFELAERKSELCCGNVTFSNKTILNGQEIENSDLIVITIN
;
A
#
# COMPACT_ATOMS: atom_id res chain seq x y z
N MET A 1 21.51 5.53 -3.23
CA MET A 1 20.33 5.13 -2.46
C MET A 1 19.31 4.68 -3.49
N LEU A 2 19.29 3.37 -3.78
CA LEU A 2 18.26 2.79 -4.65
C LEU A 2 16.96 2.95 -3.86
N ARG A 3 15.91 3.54 -4.46
CA ARG A 3 14.62 3.67 -3.77
C ARG A 3 14.16 2.28 -3.38
N ASP A 4 14.06 2.09 -2.07
CA ASP A 4 13.41 0.96 -1.46
C ASP A 4 11.98 0.85 -2.00
N TYR A 5 11.50 -0.39 -2.12
CA TYR A 5 10.30 -0.71 -2.88
C TYR A 5 9.07 -0.19 -2.13
N PHE A 6 8.48 0.93 -2.56
CA PHE A 6 7.35 1.56 -1.85
C PHE A 6 6.01 1.22 -2.51
N LYS A 7 4.94 1.35 -1.73
CA LYS A 7 3.57 1.32 -2.22
C LYS A 7 2.79 2.51 -1.70
N GLU A 8 1.92 3.01 -2.55
CA GLU A 8 0.98 4.07 -2.24
C GLU A 8 -0.43 3.48 -2.23
N PHE A 9 -1.27 3.93 -1.30
CA PHE A 9 -2.68 3.61 -1.36
C PHE A 9 -3.56 4.83 -1.13
N ARG A 10 -4.70 4.78 -1.81
CA ARG A 10 -5.76 5.79 -1.72
C ARG A 10 -7.08 5.11 -1.45
N TYR A 11 -7.73 5.49 -0.36
CA TYR A 11 -9.12 5.11 -0.13
C TYR A 11 -10.05 6.11 -0.80
N ILE A 12 -11.01 5.60 -1.55
CA ILE A 12 -12.06 6.40 -2.20
C ILE A 12 -13.45 5.86 -1.90
N ASP A 13 -14.45 6.74 -1.93
CA ASP A 13 -15.86 6.31 -1.93
C ASP A 13 -16.30 5.82 -3.33
N SER A 14 -17.57 5.41 -3.43
CA SER A 14 -18.19 4.99 -4.70
C SER A 14 -18.28 6.09 -5.77
N ASN A 15 -18.11 7.37 -5.40
CA ASN A 15 -18.07 8.50 -6.32
C ASN A 15 -16.64 8.89 -6.74
N GLY A 16 -15.61 8.23 -6.16
CA GLY A 16 -14.21 8.54 -6.40
C GLY A 16 -13.63 9.63 -5.50
N ASN A 17 -14.36 10.08 -4.47
CA ASN A 17 -13.87 11.07 -3.52
C ASN A 17 -12.86 10.45 -2.56
N ASN A 18 -11.81 11.19 -2.23
CA ASN A 18 -10.87 10.75 -1.20
C ASN A 18 -11.51 10.81 0.19
N VAL A 19 -11.48 9.69 0.90
CA VAL A 19 -12.16 9.55 2.21
C VAL A 19 -11.23 9.76 3.40
N LEU A 20 -9.93 9.92 3.15
CA LEU A 20 -8.89 10.19 4.16
C LEU A 20 -8.45 11.65 4.19
N PHE A 21 -8.48 12.33 3.04
CA PHE A 21 -7.94 13.67 2.87
C PHE A 21 -8.91 14.58 2.10
N GLY A 22 -8.83 15.89 2.37
CA GLY A 22 -9.64 16.91 1.71
C GLY A 22 -11.01 17.15 2.38
N SER A 23 -11.88 17.90 1.70
CA SER A 23 -13.20 18.29 2.24
C SER A 23 -14.18 17.13 2.40
N GLU A 24 -13.99 16.08 1.61
CA GLU A 24 -14.82 14.87 1.62
C GLU A 24 -14.27 13.78 2.55
N ALA A 25 -13.22 14.09 3.33
CA ALA A 25 -12.63 13.14 4.27
C ALA A 25 -13.64 12.78 5.37
N ILE A 26 -13.89 11.48 5.53
CA ILE A 26 -14.79 10.94 6.55
C ILE A 26 -14.05 10.07 7.58
N TYR A 27 -12.82 9.65 7.27
CA TYR A 27 -11.95 8.92 8.20
C TYR A 27 -10.72 9.75 8.57
N ASN A 28 -10.26 9.57 9.81
CA ASN A 28 -9.00 10.17 10.25
C ASN A 28 -7.83 9.35 9.67
N PRO A 29 -6.92 9.93 8.86
CA PRO A 29 -5.76 9.21 8.36
C PRO A 29 -4.83 8.69 9.47
N ASP A 30 -4.83 9.30 10.66
CA ASP A 30 -4.07 8.80 11.83
C ASP A 30 -4.64 7.50 12.42
N SER A 31 -5.83 7.07 11.99
CA SER A 31 -6.42 5.81 12.42
C SER A 31 -5.94 4.60 11.61
N ILE A 32 -5.08 4.83 10.61
CA ILE A 32 -4.52 3.77 9.78
C ILE A 32 -3.43 3.06 10.57
N ILE A 33 -3.51 1.73 10.56
CA ILE A 33 -2.48 0.84 11.07
C ILE A 33 -2.12 -0.12 9.95
N ILE A 34 -0.83 -0.19 9.62
CA ILE A 34 -0.31 -1.18 8.68
C ILE A 34 0.50 -2.19 9.49
N THR A 35 0.21 -3.47 9.34
CA THR A 35 1.00 -4.55 9.92
C THR A 35 1.51 -5.49 8.85
N SER A 36 2.79 -5.87 8.89
CA SER A 36 3.32 -6.87 7.97
C SER A 36 2.91 -8.30 8.36
N GLY A 37 3.23 -9.29 7.51
CA GLY A 37 2.95 -10.70 7.76
C GLY A 37 3.61 -11.29 9.01
N SER A 38 4.61 -10.61 9.59
CA SER A 38 5.22 -10.94 10.89
C SER A 38 4.47 -10.32 12.08
N ASN A 39 3.40 -9.55 11.83
CA ASN A 39 2.67 -8.70 12.78
C ASN A 39 3.47 -7.50 13.33
N GLU A 40 4.50 -7.06 12.61
CA GLU A 40 5.20 -5.82 12.93
C GLU A 40 4.42 -4.63 12.39
N ILE A 41 4.32 -3.55 13.18
CA ILE A 41 3.69 -2.30 12.73
C ILE A 41 4.65 -1.59 11.79
N ILE A 42 4.15 -1.22 10.62
CA ILE A 42 4.91 -0.54 9.57
C ILE A 42 4.61 0.95 9.63
N ASP A 43 5.68 1.75 9.65
CA ASP A 43 5.58 3.20 9.52
C ASP A 43 5.11 3.59 8.13
N TYR A 44 4.35 4.68 8.05
CA TYR A 44 3.85 5.22 6.78
C TYR A 44 3.87 6.73 6.80
N ASP A 45 3.97 7.31 5.60
CA ASP A 45 3.90 8.73 5.35
C ASP A 45 2.53 9.11 4.79
N LYS A 46 1.96 10.19 5.33
CA LYS A 46 0.75 10.82 4.81
C LYS A 46 1.14 11.90 3.81
N GLN A 47 0.78 11.71 2.54
CA GLN A 47 0.94 12.75 1.53
C GLN A 47 -0.40 13.43 1.29
N GLU A 48 -0.71 14.42 2.12
CA GLU A 48 -2.02 15.12 2.10
C GLU A 48 -2.28 15.82 0.76
N ASP A 49 -1.24 16.39 0.13
CA ASP A 49 -1.34 17.12 -1.14
C ASP A 49 -1.78 16.22 -2.31
N THR A 50 -1.36 14.96 -2.29
CA THR A 50 -1.69 13.95 -3.32
C THR A 50 -2.80 13.00 -2.87
N GLY A 51 -3.20 13.10 -1.60
CA GLY A 51 -4.23 12.29 -0.97
C GLY A 51 -3.88 10.80 -0.96
N VAL A 52 -2.65 10.44 -0.64
CA VAL A 52 -2.22 9.03 -0.53
C VAL A 52 -1.48 8.78 0.78
N ILE A 53 -1.51 7.52 1.20
CA ILE A 53 -0.60 6.99 2.21
C ILE A 53 0.50 6.23 1.50
N VAL A 54 1.74 6.42 1.91
CA VAL A 54 2.91 5.74 1.34
C VAL A 54 3.60 4.95 2.43
N PHE A 55 3.98 3.71 2.12
CA PHE A 55 4.78 2.89 3.01
C PHE A 55 5.82 2.10 2.23
N ASP A 56 6.92 1.79 2.89
CA ASP A 56 7.98 0.97 2.32
C ASP A 56 7.66 -0.50 2.53
N LEU A 57 7.86 -1.30 1.48
CA LEU A 57 7.79 -2.74 1.59
C LEU A 57 9.09 -3.25 2.20
N GLU A 58 8.95 -4.03 3.27
CA GLU A 58 10.08 -4.70 3.91
C GLU A 58 10.77 -5.65 2.93
N ASN A 59 12.07 -5.83 3.08
CA ASN A 59 12.82 -6.73 2.20
C ASN A 59 12.29 -8.17 2.32
N GLY A 60 11.71 -8.69 1.23
CA GLY A 60 11.06 -10.00 1.21
C GLY A 60 9.66 -10.03 1.84
N GLY A 61 9.10 -8.88 2.23
CA GLY A 61 7.75 -8.77 2.75
C GLY A 61 6.70 -9.01 1.66
N THR A 62 5.92 -10.09 1.82
CA THR A 62 4.92 -10.53 0.82
C THR A 62 3.48 -10.27 1.24
N SER A 63 3.22 -9.90 2.49
CA SER A 63 1.86 -9.69 2.98
C SER A 63 1.80 -8.57 4.02
N TYR A 64 0.73 -7.80 3.94
CA TYR A 64 0.44 -6.65 4.78
C TYR A 64 -1.06 -6.60 5.07
N GLN A 65 -1.42 -6.11 6.24
CA GLN A 65 -2.79 -5.86 6.64
C GLN A 65 -2.93 -4.38 6.95
N ILE A 66 -3.86 -3.72 6.26
CA ILE A 66 -4.17 -2.31 6.44
C ILE A 66 -5.48 -2.24 7.20
N THR A 67 -5.45 -1.67 8.41
CA THR A 67 -6.64 -1.46 9.24
C THR A 67 -7.00 0.01 9.22
N LEU A 68 -8.23 0.32 8.82
CA LEU A 68 -8.82 1.65 8.85
C LEU A 68 -10.01 1.67 9.81
N SER A 69 -9.97 2.56 10.80
CA SER A 69 -11.08 2.81 11.75
C SER A 69 -11.59 1.58 12.54
N ASN A 70 -10.75 0.57 12.79
CA ASN A 70 -11.05 -0.67 13.53
C ASN A 70 -12.14 -1.59 12.93
N VAL A 71 -12.69 -1.26 11.76
CA VAL A 71 -13.76 -2.04 11.10
C VAL A 71 -13.42 -2.42 9.67
N LEU A 72 -12.64 -1.59 8.99
CA LEU A 72 -12.17 -1.87 7.63
C LEU A 72 -10.79 -2.50 7.73
N ILE A 73 -10.65 -3.70 7.21
CA ILE A 73 -9.40 -4.45 7.18
C ILE A 73 -9.20 -4.90 5.75
N ASP A 74 -8.11 -4.43 5.14
CA ASP A 74 -7.69 -4.82 3.81
C ASP A 74 -6.43 -5.68 3.91
N ALA A 75 -6.47 -6.87 3.30
CA ALA A 75 -5.33 -7.76 3.17
C ALA A 75 -4.66 -7.49 1.82
N LEU A 76 -3.39 -7.11 1.85
CA LEU A 76 -2.58 -6.81 0.69
C LEU A 76 -1.43 -7.80 0.59
N GLU A 77 -1.38 -8.54 -0.51
CA GLU A 77 -0.37 -9.56 -0.77
C GLU A 77 0.37 -9.29 -2.08
N PHE A 78 1.66 -9.63 -2.10
CA PHE A 78 2.54 -9.46 -3.24
C PHE A 78 3.22 -10.79 -3.58
N GLU A 79 3.17 -11.18 -4.84
CA GLU A 79 4.15 -12.13 -5.37
C GLU A 79 5.39 -11.34 -5.77
N LEU A 80 6.55 -11.79 -5.29
CA LEU A 80 7.85 -11.16 -5.55
C LEU A 80 8.61 -11.97 -6.59
N ALA A 81 9.34 -11.28 -7.45
CA ALA A 81 10.25 -11.85 -8.42
C ALA A 81 11.59 -11.11 -8.38
N GLU A 82 12.64 -11.74 -8.91
CA GLU A 82 13.93 -11.10 -9.10
C GLU A 82 14.19 -10.84 -10.58
N ARG A 83 14.77 -9.69 -10.88
CA ARG A 83 15.33 -9.40 -12.19
C ARG A 83 16.70 -8.77 -12.04
N LYS A 84 17.52 -8.85 -13.09
CA LYS A 84 18.79 -8.13 -13.12
C LYS A 84 18.52 -6.61 -13.09
N SER A 85 19.24 -5.89 -12.23
CA SER A 85 19.15 -4.44 -12.13
C SER A 85 19.54 -3.78 -13.47
N GLU A 86 18.74 -2.81 -13.90
CA GLU A 86 19.04 -1.97 -15.07
C GLU A 86 19.91 -0.75 -14.71
N LEU A 87 19.94 -0.38 -13.42
CA LEU A 87 20.62 0.82 -12.92
C LEU A 87 21.99 0.52 -12.30
N CYS A 88 22.19 -0.69 -11.77
CA CYS A 88 23.46 -1.10 -11.17
C CYS A 88 23.75 -2.60 -11.35
N CYS A 89 24.73 -3.13 -10.63
CA CYS A 89 25.05 -4.55 -10.60
C CYS A 89 24.20 -5.31 -9.57
N GLY A 90 23.83 -6.55 -9.91
CA GLY A 90 23.06 -7.45 -9.04
C GLY A 90 21.62 -7.67 -9.50
N ASN A 91 20.89 -8.44 -8.71
CA ASN A 91 19.45 -8.62 -8.87
C ASN A 91 18.70 -7.60 -8.00
N VAL A 92 17.50 -7.22 -8.44
CA VAL A 92 16.54 -6.43 -7.68
C VAL A 92 15.25 -7.23 -7.55
N THR A 93 14.70 -7.20 -6.34
CA THR A 93 13.37 -7.74 -6.04
C THR A 93 12.31 -6.72 -6.47
N PHE A 94 11.24 -7.20 -7.10
CA PHE A 94 10.07 -6.40 -7.45
C PHE A 94 8.81 -7.25 -7.26
N SER A 95 7.67 -6.63 -6.95
CA SER A 95 6.40 -7.34 -7.07
C SER A 95 6.01 -7.44 -8.53
N ASN A 96 5.61 -8.63 -8.95
CA ASN A 96 5.04 -8.89 -10.28
C ASN A 96 3.52 -9.10 -10.23
N LYS A 97 2.94 -9.19 -9.02
CA LYS A 97 1.51 -9.43 -8.81
C LYS A 97 1.08 -8.83 -7.48
N THR A 98 -0.05 -8.11 -7.51
CA THR A 98 -0.69 -7.55 -6.32
C THR A 98 -2.06 -8.21 -6.14
N ILE A 99 -2.35 -8.62 -4.91
CA ILE A 99 -3.62 -9.22 -4.50
C ILE A 99 -4.19 -8.39 -3.36
N LEU A 100 -5.42 -7.88 -3.53
CA LEU A 100 -6.16 -7.14 -2.53
C LEU A 100 -7.37 -7.96 -2.12
N ASN A 101 -7.49 -8.28 -0.83
CA ASN A 101 -8.60 -9.07 -0.26
C ASN A 101 -8.83 -10.40 -1.00
N GLY A 102 -7.76 -11.08 -1.41
CA GLY A 102 -7.79 -12.34 -2.15
C GLY A 102 -8.10 -12.21 -3.64
N GLN A 103 -8.29 -10.99 -4.15
CA GLN A 103 -8.50 -10.72 -5.57
C GLN A 103 -7.26 -10.08 -6.20
N GLU A 104 -6.82 -10.64 -7.34
CA GLU A 104 -5.76 -10.03 -8.14
C GLU A 104 -6.21 -8.70 -8.72
N ILE A 105 -5.38 -7.67 -8.56
CA ILE A 105 -5.56 -6.33 -9.10
C ILE A 105 -4.37 -5.93 -9.97
N GLU A 106 -4.46 -4.78 -10.64
CA GLU A 106 -3.32 -4.22 -11.36
C GLU A 106 -2.13 -4.03 -10.41
N ASN A 107 -0.97 -4.56 -10.81
CA ASN A 107 0.27 -4.40 -10.06
C ASN A 107 0.89 -3.02 -10.32
N SER A 108 0.30 -2.01 -9.70
CA SER A 108 0.72 -0.61 -9.73
C SER A 108 1.39 -0.22 -8.41
N ASP A 109 2.16 0.87 -8.42
CA ASP A 109 2.67 1.48 -7.17
C ASP A 109 1.53 2.15 -6.40
N LEU A 110 0.55 2.73 -7.10
CA LEU A 110 -0.68 3.27 -6.52
C LEU A 110 -1.80 2.21 -6.52
N ILE A 111 -2.25 1.86 -5.34
CA ILE A 111 -3.38 0.96 -5.09
C ILE A 111 -4.59 1.81 -4.68
N VAL A 112 -5.71 1.67 -5.38
CA VAL A 112 -6.96 2.38 -5.06
C VAL A 112 -7.93 1.42 -4.42
N ILE A 113 -8.38 1.74 -3.21
CA ILE A 113 -9.29 0.91 -2.42
C ILE A 113 -10.64 1.64 -2.32
N THR A 114 -11.68 1.05 -2.88
CA THR A 114 -13.03 1.62 -2.81
C THR A 114 -13.75 1.12 -1.56
N ILE A 115 -14.19 2.04 -0.71
CA ILE A 115 -15.10 1.75 0.39
C ILE A 115 -16.55 1.78 -0.09
N ASN A 116 -17.38 0.90 0.47
CA ASN A 116 -18.83 0.89 0.24
C ASN A 116 -19.59 1.57 1.38
#